data_AF-A0A3N2JI74-F1
#
_entry.id   AF-A0A3N2JI74-F1
#
_cell.length_a   1.000
_cell.length_b   1.000
_cell.length_c   1.000
_cell.angle_alpha   90.00
_cell.angle_beta   90.00
_cell.angle_gamma   90.00
#
_symmetry.space_group_name_H-M   'P 1'
#
loop_
_entity.id
_entity.type
_entity.pdbx_description
1 polymer ?
#
loop_
_entity_poly.entity_id
_entity_poly.type
_entity_poly.pdbx_seq_one_letter_code
_entity_poly.pdbx_strand_id
1 'polypeptide(L)'
;MARPKDDAATARRISDAVYAVLARGGPQSLTVRAVAREAGCSTGLLMHTFSDKRSMLLNARRLEQERAAFLLARVDDAGSDVATLLRETLLVLVAPGRPAAGSRPGQGADDDARVRLGFLAAALDDDVLRAEQRSAHRELVARVRALVERRRPDLSRHDVAATTLALVSLVEGLSALSTADPELYTPEAREAAVDRALAAHGLSTPAGGTAAGTAEAETTRRGASATVTLWDPVRDARAVGDLLRGYHRQTEREKGAEPGDPLPDAYRAEVEHPAAALATSEVLVARDAADRAIGLVVLRHAGEVPSVSRLWVDPDRRGLGAGRRLLDAARERAADGGAEALELTVWEWRTGPIDLYTRCGFERVGREPDRPRLVRMRAALAPR
;
A
#
# COMPACT_ATOMS: atom_id res chain seq x y z
N MET A 1 2.14 -55.87 -16.12
CA MET A 1 2.94 -54.94 -15.30
C MET A 1 3.08 -53.66 -16.08
N ALA A 2 2.43 -52.58 -15.66
CA ALA A 2 2.65 -51.26 -16.25
C ALA A 2 4.11 -50.85 -15.99
N ARG A 3 4.72 -50.16 -16.95
CA ARG A 3 6.14 -49.79 -16.90
C ARG A 3 6.30 -48.63 -15.91
N PRO A 4 7.39 -48.53 -15.11
CA PRO A 4 7.56 -47.44 -14.11
C PRO A 4 7.40 -46.02 -14.67
N LYS A 5 7.69 -45.85 -15.97
CA LYS A 5 7.51 -44.59 -16.72
C LYS A 5 6.04 -44.24 -16.95
N ASP A 6 5.17 -45.24 -17.13
CA ASP A 6 3.73 -45.07 -17.32
C ASP A 6 3.03 -44.72 -16.00
N ASP A 7 3.54 -45.27 -14.89
CA ASP A 7 3.04 -44.97 -13.53
C ASP A 7 3.36 -43.52 -13.15
N ALA A 8 4.59 -43.06 -13.40
CA ALA A 8 4.99 -41.67 -13.15
C ALA A 8 4.21 -40.67 -14.03
N ALA A 9 4.01 -40.99 -15.32
CA ALA A 9 3.20 -40.17 -16.23
C ALA A 9 1.74 -40.12 -15.78
N THR A 10 1.21 -41.21 -15.26
CA THR A 10 -0.16 -41.28 -14.74
C THR A 10 -0.34 -40.50 -13.45
N ALA A 11 0.60 -40.63 -12.49
CA ALA A 11 0.61 -39.84 -11.26
C ALA A 11 0.69 -38.34 -11.56
N ARG A 12 1.51 -37.94 -12.55
CA ARG A 12 1.60 -36.54 -12.98
C ARG A 12 0.29 -36.02 -13.56
N ARG A 13 -0.36 -36.76 -14.46
CA ARG A 13 -1.67 -36.38 -15.01
C ARG A 13 -2.73 -36.21 -13.92
N ILE A 14 -2.74 -37.10 -12.93
CA ILE A 14 -3.69 -37.04 -11.80
C ILE A 14 -3.41 -35.79 -10.93
N SER A 15 -2.14 -35.48 -10.66
CA SER A 15 -1.75 -34.27 -9.93
C SER A 15 -2.10 -32.97 -10.68
N ASP A 16 -1.84 -32.92 -11.99
CA ASP A 16 -2.21 -31.78 -12.84
C ASP A 16 -3.75 -31.60 -12.89
N ALA A 17 -4.51 -32.70 -12.89
CA ALA A 17 -5.97 -32.66 -12.84
C ALA A 17 -6.50 -32.14 -11.48
N VAL A 18 -5.90 -32.56 -10.36
CA VAL A 18 -6.20 -32.01 -9.03
C VAL A 18 -6.00 -30.48 -9.03
N TYR A 19 -4.87 -30.04 -9.58
CA TYR A 19 -4.54 -28.61 -9.69
C TYR A 19 -5.59 -27.86 -10.51
N ALA A 20 -5.90 -28.34 -11.71
CA ALA A 20 -6.84 -27.69 -12.63
C ALA A 20 -8.26 -27.60 -12.06
N VAL A 21 -8.73 -28.64 -11.36
CA VAL A 21 -10.05 -28.63 -10.70
C VAL A 21 -10.08 -27.60 -9.57
N LEU A 22 -9.04 -27.54 -8.74
CA LEU A 22 -8.94 -26.57 -7.65
C LEU A 22 -8.84 -25.14 -8.18
N ALA A 23 -8.01 -24.88 -9.17
CA ALA A 23 -7.85 -23.57 -9.80
C ALA A 23 -9.16 -23.06 -10.42
N ARG A 24 -9.95 -23.94 -11.03
CA ARG A 24 -11.18 -23.56 -11.73
C ARG A 24 -12.37 -23.33 -10.80
N GLY A 25 -12.52 -24.15 -9.77
CA GLY A 25 -13.74 -24.21 -8.97
C GLY A 25 -13.55 -24.13 -7.46
N GLY A 26 -12.33 -23.86 -7.00
CA GLY A 26 -12.01 -23.76 -5.58
C GLY A 26 -12.15 -25.10 -4.83
N PRO A 27 -12.00 -25.07 -3.50
CA PRO A 27 -11.91 -26.28 -2.68
C PRO A 27 -13.22 -27.08 -2.69
N GLN A 28 -14.38 -26.46 -2.88
CA GLN A 28 -15.66 -27.17 -2.92
C GLN A 28 -15.82 -28.04 -4.17
N SER A 29 -15.24 -27.62 -5.30
CA SER A 29 -15.29 -28.37 -6.56
C SER A 29 -14.33 -29.57 -6.58
N LEU A 30 -13.36 -29.61 -5.67
CA LEU A 30 -12.35 -30.66 -5.58
C LEU A 30 -12.95 -31.95 -5.00
N THR A 31 -13.46 -32.79 -5.90
CA THR A 31 -14.08 -34.09 -5.58
C THR A 31 -13.42 -35.22 -6.38
N VAL A 32 -13.44 -36.45 -5.83
CA VAL A 32 -12.90 -37.66 -6.48
C VAL A 32 -13.44 -37.81 -7.91
N ARG A 33 -14.75 -37.62 -8.11
CA ARG A 33 -15.39 -37.74 -9.42
C ARG A 33 -14.95 -36.64 -10.39
N ALA A 34 -14.83 -35.39 -9.92
CA ALA A 34 -14.39 -34.29 -10.76
C ALA A 34 -12.93 -34.48 -11.21
N VAL A 35 -12.05 -34.85 -10.29
CA VAL A 35 -10.62 -35.08 -10.58
C VAL A 35 -10.43 -36.29 -11.49
N ALA A 36 -11.11 -37.41 -11.22
CA ALA A 36 -11.01 -38.61 -12.08
C ALA A 36 -11.45 -38.33 -13.52
N ARG A 37 -12.52 -37.55 -13.69
CA ARG A 37 -13.00 -37.09 -14.99
C ARG A 37 -11.98 -36.17 -15.69
N GLU A 38 -11.43 -35.19 -14.97
CA GLU A 38 -10.41 -34.28 -15.53
C GLU A 38 -9.12 -35.04 -15.91
N ALA A 39 -8.70 -36.03 -15.11
CA ALA A 39 -7.53 -36.86 -15.36
C ALA A 39 -7.74 -37.94 -16.45
N GLY A 40 -9.00 -38.20 -16.84
CA GLY A 40 -9.36 -39.30 -17.73
C GLY A 40 -9.06 -40.69 -17.11
N CYS A 41 -9.26 -40.86 -15.80
CA CYS A 41 -9.01 -42.12 -15.09
C CYS A 41 -10.22 -42.60 -14.28
N SER A 42 -10.15 -43.83 -13.75
CA SER A 42 -11.18 -44.35 -12.84
C SER A 42 -11.03 -43.73 -11.45
N THR A 43 -12.14 -43.63 -10.72
CA THR A 43 -12.13 -43.20 -9.31
C THR A 43 -11.27 -44.11 -8.45
N GLY A 44 -11.24 -45.42 -8.73
CA GLY A 44 -10.38 -46.38 -8.03
C GLY A 44 -8.89 -46.05 -8.19
N LEU A 45 -8.42 -45.73 -9.40
CA LEU A 45 -7.02 -45.35 -9.64
C LEU A 45 -6.65 -44.04 -8.92
N LEU A 46 -7.58 -43.09 -8.87
CA LEU A 46 -7.40 -41.85 -8.12
C LEU A 46 -7.28 -42.12 -6.61
N MET A 47 -8.15 -42.97 -6.05
CA MET A 47 -8.14 -43.32 -4.63
C MET A 47 -6.88 -44.11 -4.22
N HIS A 48 -6.22 -44.81 -5.15
CA HIS A 48 -4.90 -45.38 -4.92
C HIS A 48 -3.79 -44.32 -4.85
N THR A 49 -3.97 -43.16 -5.50
CA THR A 49 -2.99 -42.07 -5.53
C THR A 49 -3.19 -41.08 -4.37
N PHE A 50 -4.46 -40.76 -4.07
CA PHE A 50 -4.85 -39.84 -3.00
C PHE A 50 -5.92 -40.49 -2.14
N SER A 51 -5.62 -40.65 -0.85
CA SER A 51 -6.52 -41.29 0.11
C SER A 51 -7.73 -40.43 0.47
N ASP A 52 -7.59 -39.10 0.40
CA ASP A 52 -8.61 -38.15 0.84
C ASP A 52 -8.49 -36.79 0.13
N LYS A 53 -9.44 -35.89 0.39
CA LYS A 53 -9.41 -34.52 -0.14
C LYS A 53 -8.21 -33.72 0.38
N ARG A 54 -7.77 -33.98 1.61
CA ARG A 54 -6.63 -33.29 2.24
C ARG A 54 -5.34 -33.55 1.47
N SER A 55 -5.06 -34.80 1.11
CA SER A 55 -3.90 -35.19 0.32
C SER A 55 -3.92 -34.58 -1.08
N MET A 56 -5.11 -34.43 -1.69
CA MET A 56 -5.25 -33.67 -2.95
C MET A 56 -4.91 -32.18 -2.77
N LEU A 57 -5.42 -31.52 -1.72
CA LEU A 57 -5.12 -30.12 -1.43
C LEU A 57 -3.63 -29.88 -1.16
N LEU A 58 -3.00 -30.74 -0.36
CA LEU A 58 -1.56 -30.70 -0.08
C LEU A 58 -0.74 -30.90 -1.36
N ASN A 59 -1.17 -31.80 -2.25
CA ASN A 59 -0.51 -31.99 -3.54
C ASN A 59 -0.62 -30.76 -4.44
N ALA A 60 -1.80 -30.14 -4.55
CA ALA A 60 -1.98 -28.93 -5.32
C ALA A 60 -1.11 -27.78 -4.80
N ARG A 61 -1.06 -27.61 -3.48
CA ARG A 61 -0.23 -26.59 -2.82
C ARG A 61 1.26 -26.82 -3.07
N ARG A 62 1.72 -28.07 -2.97
CA ARG A 62 3.11 -28.43 -3.29
C ARG A 62 3.47 -28.07 -4.72
N LEU A 63 2.58 -28.36 -5.68
CA LEU A 63 2.84 -28.06 -7.09
C LEU A 63 2.94 -26.54 -7.36
N GLU A 64 2.09 -25.73 -6.70
CA GLU A 64 2.19 -24.27 -6.77
C GLU A 64 3.50 -23.76 -6.14
N GLN A 65 3.88 -24.29 -4.97
CA GLN A 65 5.12 -23.93 -4.29
C GLN A 65 6.37 -24.32 -5.09
N GLU A 66 6.38 -25.49 -5.72
CA GLU A 66 7.49 -25.95 -6.58
C GLU A 66 7.70 -25.02 -7.78
N ARG A 67 6.60 -24.55 -8.41
CA ARG A 67 6.66 -23.56 -9.50
C ARG A 67 7.19 -22.22 -9.02
N ALA A 68 6.68 -21.73 -7.89
CA ALA A 68 7.16 -20.50 -7.28
C ALA A 68 8.66 -20.61 -6.94
N ALA A 69 9.08 -21.69 -6.29
CA ALA A 69 10.48 -21.95 -5.94
C ALA A 69 11.39 -21.97 -7.17
N PHE A 70 10.95 -22.61 -8.27
CA PHE A 70 11.70 -22.61 -9.53
C PHE A 70 11.90 -21.20 -10.09
N LEU A 71 10.86 -20.37 -10.10
CA LEU A 71 10.97 -18.98 -10.54
C LEU A 71 11.88 -18.16 -9.63
N LEU A 72 11.73 -18.32 -8.32
CA LEU A 72 12.52 -17.62 -7.33
C LEU A 72 14.01 -17.97 -7.42
N ALA A 73 14.37 -19.21 -7.73
CA ALA A 73 15.75 -19.62 -7.99
C ALA A 73 16.31 -18.93 -9.25
N ARG A 74 15.51 -18.79 -10.31
CA ARG A 74 15.93 -18.05 -11.52
C ARG A 74 16.18 -16.57 -11.24
N VAL A 75 15.43 -15.97 -10.32
CA VAL A 75 15.68 -14.59 -9.90
C VAL A 75 17.02 -14.50 -9.17
N ASP A 76 17.32 -15.45 -8.28
CA ASP A 76 18.60 -15.50 -7.58
C ASP A 76 19.79 -15.66 -8.55
N ASP A 77 19.65 -16.55 -9.54
CA ASP A 77 20.69 -16.85 -10.54
C ASP A 77 20.98 -15.68 -11.50
N ALA A 78 20.02 -14.76 -11.69
CA ALA A 78 20.17 -13.63 -12.59
C ALA A 78 21.23 -12.60 -12.12
N GLY A 79 21.79 -12.76 -10.91
CA GLY A 79 22.93 -11.97 -10.43
C GLY A 79 22.65 -10.47 -10.30
N SER A 80 21.39 -10.11 -10.05
CA SER A 80 20.93 -8.72 -9.98
C SER A 80 21.24 -8.05 -8.64
N ASP A 81 21.23 -6.72 -8.60
CA ASP A 81 21.34 -5.99 -7.35
C ASP A 81 20.16 -6.30 -6.39
N VAL A 82 20.33 -6.01 -5.11
CA VAL A 82 19.35 -6.40 -4.06
C VAL A 82 17.97 -5.77 -4.28
N ALA A 83 17.88 -4.56 -4.83
CA ALA A 83 16.61 -3.91 -5.06
C ALA A 83 15.83 -4.61 -6.19
N THR A 84 16.53 -4.94 -7.28
CA THR A 84 15.97 -5.74 -8.38
C THR A 84 15.56 -7.13 -7.90
N LEU A 85 16.42 -7.82 -7.13
CA LEU A 85 16.12 -9.12 -6.55
C LEU A 85 14.87 -9.10 -5.66
N LEU A 86 14.73 -8.07 -4.82
CA LEU A 86 13.56 -7.88 -3.97
C LEU A 86 12.30 -7.64 -4.81
N ARG A 87 12.37 -6.76 -5.81
CA ARG A 87 11.25 -6.48 -6.71
C ARG A 87 10.77 -7.74 -7.41
N GLU A 88 11.67 -8.44 -8.08
CA GLU A 88 11.34 -9.66 -8.83
C GLU A 88 10.84 -10.76 -7.90
N THR A 89 11.40 -10.87 -6.69
CA THR A 89 10.86 -11.78 -5.66
C THR A 89 9.40 -11.46 -5.36
N LEU A 90 9.05 -10.19 -5.11
CA LEU A 90 7.67 -9.80 -4.83
C LEU A 90 6.73 -10.05 -6.01
N LEU A 91 7.17 -9.81 -7.24
CA LEU A 91 6.36 -10.06 -8.44
C LEU A 91 6.04 -11.55 -8.64
N VAL A 92 6.99 -12.43 -8.36
CA VAL A 92 6.72 -13.88 -8.38
C VAL A 92 5.65 -14.27 -7.36
N LEU A 93 5.51 -13.57 -6.23
CA LEU A 93 4.50 -13.89 -5.22
C LEU A 93 3.10 -13.43 -5.60
N VAL A 94 3.01 -12.30 -6.31
CA VAL A 94 1.73 -11.82 -6.83
C VAL A 94 1.17 -12.81 -7.85
N ALA A 95 2.03 -13.34 -8.71
CA ALA A 95 1.66 -14.22 -9.82
C ALA A 95 2.86 -15.09 -10.28
N PRO A 96 3.04 -16.31 -9.74
CA PRO A 96 4.19 -17.17 -10.06
C PRO A 96 4.12 -17.82 -11.45
N GLY A 97 3.55 -17.16 -12.46
CA GLY A 97 3.42 -17.74 -13.80
C GLY A 97 3.34 -16.72 -14.92
N ARG A 98 4.44 -16.54 -15.67
CA ARG A 98 4.29 -16.36 -17.11
C ARG A 98 3.73 -17.68 -17.67
N PRO A 99 2.71 -17.64 -18.55
CA PRO A 99 2.04 -18.84 -19.02
C PRO A 99 3.04 -19.83 -19.64
N ALA A 100 2.84 -21.12 -19.41
CA ALA A 100 3.47 -22.16 -20.20
C ALA A 100 3.12 -21.93 -21.68
N ALA A 101 4.08 -22.15 -22.58
CA ALA A 101 3.91 -21.92 -24.01
C ALA A 101 2.64 -22.65 -24.52
N GLY A 102 1.66 -21.88 -25.00
CA GLY A 102 0.36 -22.38 -25.47
C GLY A 102 -0.84 -22.07 -24.56
N SER A 103 -0.64 -21.51 -23.36
CA SER A 103 -1.75 -21.04 -22.52
C SER A 103 -2.26 -19.68 -22.98
N ARG A 104 -3.56 -19.39 -22.80
CA ARG A 104 -4.09 -18.05 -23.05
C ARG A 104 -3.37 -17.02 -22.15
N PRO A 105 -3.12 -15.78 -22.64
CA PRO A 105 -2.57 -14.71 -21.81
C PRO A 105 -3.38 -14.56 -20.51
N GLY A 106 -2.70 -14.51 -19.35
CA GLY A 106 -3.32 -14.34 -18.03
C GLY A 106 -3.73 -15.64 -17.30
N GLN A 107 -3.91 -16.76 -18.00
CA GLN A 107 -4.58 -17.93 -17.42
C GLN A 107 -3.75 -18.71 -16.37
N GLY A 108 -2.42 -18.76 -16.50
CA GLY A 108 -1.56 -19.54 -15.58
C GLY A 108 -1.27 -18.86 -14.24
N ALA A 109 -1.08 -17.54 -14.23
CA ALA A 109 -0.85 -16.76 -13.01
C ALA A 109 -2.06 -16.75 -12.07
N ASP A 110 -3.25 -16.59 -12.66
CA ASP A 110 -4.49 -16.49 -11.88
C ASP A 110 -4.90 -17.87 -11.33
N ASP A 111 -4.51 -18.96 -11.99
CA ASP A 111 -4.71 -20.33 -11.48
C ASP A 111 -3.91 -20.56 -10.19
N ASP A 112 -2.66 -20.11 -10.12
CA ASP A 112 -1.82 -20.21 -8.91
C ASP A 112 -2.42 -19.41 -7.75
N ALA A 113 -2.89 -18.19 -8.02
CA ALA A 113 -3.58 -17.35 -7.04
C ALA A 113 -4.87 -18.02 -6.51
N ARG A 114 -5.67 -18.63 -7.40
CA ARG A 114 -6.89 -19.36 -7.02
C ARG A 114 -6.60 -20.61 -6.22
N VAL A 115 -5.54 -21.36 -6.55
CA VAL A 115 -5.09 -22.51 -5.75
C VAL A 115 -4.69 -22.06 -4.36
N ARG A 116 -3.92 -20.98 -4.25
CA ARG A 116 -3.48 -20.42 -2.96
C ARG A 116 -4.65 -19.96 -2.10
N LEU A 117 -5.59 -19.22 -2.69
CA LEU A 117 -6.80 -18.75 -2.02
C LEU A 117 -7.68 -19.93 -1.58
N GLY A 118 -7.87 -20.92 -2.46
CA GLY A 118 -8.65 -22.11 -2.18
C GLY A 118 -8.02 -22.98 -1.07
N PHE A 119 -6.70 -23.09 -1.03
CA PHE A 119 -5.97 -23.78 0.02
C PHE A 119 -6.10 -23.05 1.37
N LEU A 120 -5.95 -21.72 1.38
CA LEU A 120 -6.11 -20.91 2.59
C LEU A 120 -7.53 -21.02 3.15
N ALA A 121 -8.55 -20.99 2.29
CA ALA A 121 -9.93 -21.20 2.69
C ALA A 121 -10.15 -22.59 3.32
N ALA A 122 -9.58 -23.64 2.74
CA ALA A 122 -9.66 -24.99 3.31
C ALA A 122 -8.88 -25.14 4.64
N ALA A 123 -7.81 -24.37 4.83
CA ALA A 123 -7.02 -24.37 6.05
C ALA A 123 -7.71 -23.70 7.26
N LEU A 124 -8.83 -23.02 7.06
CA LEU A 124 -9.60 -22.42 8.16
C LEU A 124 -10.11 -23.48 9.14
N ASP A 125 -10.47 -24.66 8.64
CA ASP A 125 -11.09 -25.74 9.45
C ASP A 125 -10.21 -27.01 9.56
N ASP A 126 -8.96 -26.99 9.08
CA ASP A 126 -8.05 -28.15 9.12
C ASP A 126 -6.66 -27.77 9.64
N ASP A 127 -6.27 -28.33 10.80
CA ASP A 127 -5.01 -28.02 11.48
C ASP A 127 -3.77 -28.43 10.68
N VAL A 128 -3.85 -29.50 9.89
CA VAL A 128 -2.73 -29.99 9.06
C VAL A 128 -2.50 -29.03 7.91
N LEU A 129 -3.56 -28.62 7.21
CA LEU A 129 -3.47 -27.62 6.16
C LEU A 129 -3.00 -26.27 6.70
N ARG A 130 -3.45 -25.89 7.90
CA ARG A 130 -3.02 -24.64 8.56
C ARG A 130 -1.55 -24.66 8.97
N ALA A 131 -1.05 -25.81 9.44
CA ALA A 131 0.37 -25.98 9.76
C ALA A 131 1.24 -25.83 8.50
N GLU A 132 0.84 -26.46 7.40
CA GLU A 132 1.51 -26.34 6.10
C GLU A 132 1.53 -24.89 5.60
N GLN A 133 0.38 -24.22 5.60
CA GLN A 133 0.29 -22.80 5.21
C GLN A 133 1.20 -21.91 6.06
N ARG A 134 1.22 -22.14 7.38
CA ARG A 134 2.04 -21.37 8.31
C ARG A 134 3.53 -21.58 8.07
N SER A 135 3.97 -22.80 7.81
CA SER A 135 5.38 -23.11 7.53
C SER A 135 5.84 -22.38 6.27
N ALA A 136 5.12 -22.59 5.17
CA ALA A 136 5.44 -21.99 3.88
C ALA A 136 5.42 -20.46 3.92
N HIS A 137 4.42 -19.86 4.57
CA HIS A 137 4.32 -18.41 4.68
C HIS A 137 5.46 -17.82 5.54
N ARG A 138 5.94 -18.53 6.56
CA ARG A 138 7.09 -18.08 7.37
C ARG A 138 8.40 -18.11 6.61
N GLU A 139 8.62 -19.13 5.79
CA GLU A 139 9.80 -19.21 4.91
C GLU A 139 9.80 -18.03 3.92
N LEU A 140 8.63 -17.74 3.36
CA LEU A 140 8.46 -16.60 2.47
C LEU A 140 8.78 -15.26 3.16
N VAL A 141 8.19 -15.03 4.33
CA VAL A 141 8.42 -13.82 5.13
C VAL A 141 9.90 -13.70 5.49
N ALA A 142 10.57 -14.80 5.84
CA ALA A 142 12.00 -14.80 6.16
C ALA A 142 12.86 -14.40 4.95
N ARG A 143 12.51 -14.86 3.75
CA ARG A 143 13.23 -14.48 2.52
C ARG A 143 13.08 -13.00 2.20
N VAL A 144 11.85 -12.47 2.22
CA VAL A 144 11.61 -11.04 1.97
C VAL A 144 12.31 -10.19 3.04
N ARG A 145 12.26 -10.60 4.31
CA ARG A 145 12.97 -9.95 5.42
C ARG A 145 14.47 -9.81 5.13
N ALA A 146 15.12 -10.91 4.75
CA ALA A 146 16.55 -10.91 4.47
C ALA A 146 16.93 -9.93 3.35
N LEU A 147 16.08 -9.80 2.32
CA LEU A 147 16.28 -8.85 1.23
C LEU A 147 16.08 -7.40 1.69
N VAL A 148 15.07 -7.13 2.52
CA VAL A 148 14.85 -5.81 3.13
C VAL A 148 16.03 -5.41 4.02
N GLU A 149 16.51 -6.30 4.88
CA GLU A 149 17.69 -6.08 5.75
C GLU A 149 18.94 -5.74 4.94
N ARG A 150 19.19 -6.50 3.86
CA ARG A 150 20.32 -6.25 2.95
C ARG A 150 20.19 -4.92 2.22
N ARG A 151 18.98 -4.52 1.84
CA ARG A 151 18.74 -3.26 1.11
C ARG A 151 18.82 -2.04 2.02
N ARG A 152 18.38 -2.18 3.27
CA ARG A 152 18.25 -1.10 4.25
C ARG A 152 18.86 -1.52 5.60
N PRO A 153 20.20 -1.65 5.66
CA PRO A 153 20.89 -2.00 6.90
C PRO A 153 20.78 -0.92 7.98
N ASP A 154 20.33 0.29 7.61
CA ASP A 154 20.06 1.42 8.50
C ASP A 154 18.77 1.27 9.32
N LEU A 155 17.85 0.39 8.92
CA LEU A 155 16.58 0.20 9.60
C LEU A 155 16.72 -0.59 10.90
N SER A 156 15.89 -0.26 11.88
CA SER A 156 15.78 -1.08 13.09
C SER A 156 15.16 -2.45 12.78
N ARG A 157 15.39 -3.45 13.65
CA ARG A 157 14.74 -4.77 13.52
C ARG A 157 13.21 -4.69 13.49
N HIS A 158 12.63 -3.70 14.19
CA HIS A 158 11.19 -3.47 14.19
C HIS A 158 10.70 -2.95 12.84
N ASP A 159 11.39 -1.94 12.28
CA ASP A 159 11.02 -1.35 10.99
C ASP A 159 11.19 -2.33 9.83
N VAL A 160 12.24 -3.16 9.87
CA VAL A 160 12.43 -4.27 8.94
C VAL A 160 11.24 -5.23 9.01
N ALA A 161 10.84 -5.65 10.21
CA ALA A 161 9.73 -6.59 10.40
C ALA A 161 8.40 -6.00 9.91
N ALA A 162 8.12 -4.73 10.24
CA ALA A 162 6.92 -4.03 9.80
C ALA A 162 6.89 -3.85 8.28
N THR A 163 8.00 -3.43 7.67
CA THR A 163 8.14 -3.28 6.21
C THR A 163 7.97 -4.61 5.50
N THR A 164 8.59 -5.68 6.01
CA THR A 164 8.44 -7.03 5.46
C THR A 164 6.98 -7.46 5.47
N LEU A 165 6.30 -7.28 6.61
CA LEU A 165 4.90 -7.68 6.77
C LEU A 165 4.00 -6.87 5.83
N ALA A 166 4.25 -5.57 5.66
CA ALA A 166 3.51 -4.72 4.73
C ALA A 166 3.65 -5.19 3.28
N LEU A 167 4.88 -5.46 2.83
CA LEU A 167 5.14 -5.93 1.47
C LEU A 167 4.51 -7.30 1.20
N VAL A 168 4.69 -8.25 2.12
CA VAL A 168 4.11 -9.60 1.99
C VAL A 168 2.58 -9.55 1.99
N SER A 169 1.98 -8.74 2.87
CA SER A 169 0.52 -8.61 2.93
C SER A 169 -0.04 -7.96 1.66
N LEU A 170 0.67 -6.98 1.10
CA LEU A 170 0.29 -6.35 -0.16
C LEU A 170 0.28 -7.38 -1.30
N VAL A 171 1.37 -8.15 -1.49
CA VAL A 171 1.45 -9.10 -2.61
C VAL A 171 0.44 -10.24 -2.49
N GLU A 172 0.20 -10.73 -1.27
CA GLU A 172 -0.84 -11.74 -1.02
C GLU A 172 -2.24 -11.17 -1.27
N GLY A 173 -2.48 -9.91 -0.87
CA GLY A 173 -3.73 -9.20 -1.16
C GLY A 173 -3.96 -8.97 -2.65
N LEU A 174 -2.95 -8.52 -3.39
CA LEU A 174 -3.01 -8.35 -4.85
C LEU A 174 -3.28 -9.68 -5.55
N SER A 175 -2.61 -10.75 -5.12
CA SER A 175 -2.81 -12.10 -5.65
C SER A 175 -4.24 -12.60 -5.40
N ALA A 176 -4.74 -12.46 -4.17
CA ALA A 176 -6.09 -12.89 -3.83
C ALA A 176 -7.17 -12.08 -4.56
N LEU A 177 -7.06 -10.75 -4.57
CA LEU A 177 -8.08 -9.87 -5.14
C LEU A 177 -8.13 -9.95 -6.67
N SER A 178 -7.02 -10.25 -7.34
CA SER A 178 -7.03 -10.49 -8.79
C SER A 178 -7.84 -11.72 -9.21
N THR A 179 -8.10 -12.66 -8.30
CA THR A 179 -8.96 -13.81 -8.60
C THR A 179 -10.43 -13.42 -8.73
N ALA A 180 -10.85 -12.33 -8.07
CA ALA A 180 -12.23 -11.85 -8.02
C ALA A 180 -12.50 -10.73 -9.02
N ASP A 181 -11.52 -9.84 -9.24
CA ASP A 181 -11.64 -8.70 -10.15
C ASP A 181 -10.39 -8.56 -11.03
N PRO A 182 -10.21 -9.43 -12.05
CA PRO A 182 -9.05 -9.38 -12.93
C PRO A 182 -9.01 -8.11 -13.81
N GLU A 183 -10.13 -7.40 -13.96
CA GLU A 183 -10.22 -6.16 -14.74
C GLU A 183 -9.62 -4.98 -13.97
N LEU A 184 -9.88 -4.89 -12.66
CA LEU A 184 -9.26 -3.89 -11.79
C LEU A 184 -7.80 -4.24 -11.47
N TYR A 185 -7.52 -5.51 -11.20
CA TYR A 185 -6.20 -6.00 -10.80
C TYR A 185 -5.42 -6.55 -12.01
N THR A 186 -5.26 -5.74 -13.06
CA THR A 186 -4.47 -6.12 -14.23
C THR A 186 -3.02 -6.42 -13.85
N PRO A 187 -2.26 -7.19 -14.65
CA PRO A 187 -0.83 -7.41 -14.40
C PRO A 187 -0.05 -6.10 -14.19
N GLU A 188 -0.33 -5.08 -15.01
CA GLU A 188 0.33 -3.78 -14.94
C GLU A 188 -0.03 -3.02 -13.66
N ALA A 189 -1.30 -3.06 -13.24
CA ALA A 189 -1.73 -2.45 -11.98
C ALA A 189 -1.07 -3.11 -10.77
N ARG A 190 -0.94 -4.45 -10.80
CA ARG A 190 -0.27 -5.24 -9.77
C ARG A 190 1.23 -4.92 -9.70
N GLU A 191 1.93 -4.89 -10.84
CA GLU A 191 3.34 -4.50 -10.91
C GLU A 191 3.55 -3.07 -10.39
N ALA A 192 2.72 -2.12 -10.82
CA ALA A 192 2.81 -0.74 -10.39
C ALA A 192 2.49 -0.56 -8.90
N ALA A 193 1.66 -1.41 -8.30
CA ALA A 193 1.42 -1.41 -6.86
C ALA A 193 2.64 -1.89 -6.07
N VAL A 194 3.32 -2.95 -6.55
CA VAL A 194 4.58 -3.43 -5.96
C VAL A 194 5.67 -2.36 -6.04
N ASP A 195 5.82 -1.71 -7.20
CA ASP A 195 6.82 -0.66 -7.41
C ASP A 195 6.58 0.55 -6.50
N ARG A 196 5.33 0.97 -6.36
CA ARG A 196 4.95 2.06 -5.43
C ARG A 196 5.24 1.70 -3.97
N ALA A 197 4.96 0.46 -3.57
CA ALA A 197 5.24 0.02 -2.21
C ALA A 197 6.75 -0.01 -1.91
N LEU A 198 7.55 -0.54 -2.84
CA LEU A 198 9.01 -0.50 -2.73
C LEU A 198 9.53 0.93 -2.63
N ALA A 199 8.98 1.87 -3.41
CA ALA A 199 9.38 3.27 -3.37
C ALA A 199 9.03 3.92 -2.03
N ALA A 200 7.82 3.69 -1.51
CA ALA A 200 7.36 4.23 -0.22
C ALA A 200 8.24 3.80 0.96
N HIS A 201 8.82 2.60 0.87
CA HIS A 201 9.74 2.07 1.88
C HIS A 201 11.22 2.39 1.57
N GLY A 202 11.53 3.11 0.50
CA GLY A 202 12.90 3.44 0.09
C GLY A 202 13.72 2.20 -0.29
N LEU A 203 13.06 1.21 -0.90
CA LEU A 203 13.64 -0.07 -1.30
C LEU A 203 13.94 -0.14 -2.81
N SER A 204 13.34 0.73 -3.61
CA SER A 204 13.57 0.82 -5.07
C SER A 204 15.02 1.19 -5.40
N THR A 205 15.47 0.83 -6.59
CA THR A 205 16.72 1.35 -7.16
C THR A 205 16.54 2.85 -7.43
N PRO A 206 17.44 3.74 -6.99
CA PRO A 206 17.41 5.13 -7.46
C PRO A 206 17.58 5.09 -8.98
N ALA A 207 16.64 5.70 -9.71
CA ALA A 207 16.80 5.89 -11.15
C ALA A 207 18.16 6.55 -11.38
N GLY A 208 18.98 5.94 -12.24
CA GLY A 208 20.38 6.32 -12.44
C GLY A 208 20.55 7.83 -12.61
N GLY A 209 21.19 8.46 -11.62
CA GLY A 209 21.70 9.82 -11.76
C GLY A 209 22.84 9.81 -12.77
N THR A 210 22.62 10.40 -13.93
CA THR A 210 23.72 10.94 -14.72
C THR A 210 24.24 12.18 -13.99
N ALA A 211 25.55 12.21 -13.79
CA ALA A 211 26.26 13.26 -13.11
C ALA A 211 26.01 14.62 -13.79
N ALA A 212 25.33 15.51 -13.08
CA ALA A 212 25.44 16.96 -13.23
C ALA A 212 25.68 17.56 -11.85
N GLY A 213 26.81 17.18 -11.26
CA GLY A 213 27.37 17.90 -10.13
C GLY A 213 27.97 19.21 -10.60
N THR A 214 27.76 20.24 -9.77
CA THR A 214 28.51 21.51 -9.73
C THR A 214 28.18 22.56 -10.80
N ALA A 215 26.93 23.06 -10.83
CA ALA A 215 26.64 24.44 -11.27
C ALA A 215 25.26 25.02 -10.86
N GLU A 216 24.34 24.25 -10.28
CA GLU A 216 22.95 24.71 -10.06
C GLU A 216 22.65 25.29 -8.66
N ALA A 217 23.65 25.42 -7.78
CA ALA A 217 23.43 25.86 -6.39
C ALA A 217 23.03 27.34 -6.24
N GLU A 218 23.04 28.15 -7.31
CA GLU A 218 22.85 29.60 -7.20
C GLU A 218 21.73 30.20 -8.06
N THR A 219 21.19 29.46 -9.04
CA THR A 219 20.19 30.01 -9.99
C THR A 219 18.74 29.55 -9.74
N THR A 220 18.49 28.47 -8.98
CA THR A 220 17.13 27.89 -8.80
C THR A 220 16.31 28.54 -7.66
N ARG A 221 16.75 29.68 -7.11
CA ARG A 221 16.03 30.40 -6.04
C ARG A 221 14.86 31.28 -6.51
N ARG A 222 14.59 31.36 -7.81
CA ARG A 222 13.44 32.09 -8.37
C ARG A 222 12.65 31.18 -9.34
N GLY A 223 11.74 30.38 -8.81
CA GLY A 223 10.75 29.68 -9.65
C GLY A 223 10.29 28.28 -9.24
N ALA A 224 10.79 27.69 -8.16
CA ALA A 224 10.30 26.39 -7.68
C ALA A 224 8.92 26.54 -7.00
N SER A 225 7.86 26.44 -7.78
CA SER A 225 6.49 26.66 -7.34
C SER A 225 5.84 25.35 -6.89
N ALA A 226 5.45 25.25 -5.61
CA ALA A 226 4.90 24.03 -5.02
C ALA A 226 3.51 23.67 -5.58
N THR A 227 3.30 22.44 -6.07
CA THR A 227 1.97 21.99 -6.56
C THR A 227 1.10 21.50 -5.41
N VAL A 228 -0.22 21.46 -5.59
CA VAL A 228 -1.16 20.92 -4.58
C VAL A 228 -1.93 19.76 -5.19
N THR A 229 -1.95 18.64 -4.50
CA THR A 229 -2.64 17.41 -4.90
C THR A 229 -3.59 16.95 -3.80
N LEU A 230 -4.66 16.22 -4.17
CA LEU A 230 -5.45 15.50 -3.18
C LEU A 230 -4.57 14.43 -2.52
N TRP A 231 -4.75 14.23 -1.22
CA TRP A 231 -4.11 13.19 -0.48
C TRP A 231 -4.53 11.80 -0.97
N ASP A 232 -3.54 10.96 -1.26
CA ASP A 232 -3.75 9.53 -1.43
C ASP A 232 -3.45 8.81 -0.09
N PRO A 233 -4.47 8.23 0.57
CA PRO A 233 -4.34 7.68 1.93
C PRO A 233 -3.38 6.49 2.01
N VAL A 234 -3.00 5.90 0.88
CA VAL A 234 -2.04 4.80 0.80
C VAL A 234 -0.65 5.33 0.45
N ARG A 235 -0.51 6.08 -0.66
CA ARG A 235 0.78 6.62 -1.14
C ARG A 235 1.43 7.55 -0.13
N ASP A 236 0.64 8.39 0.53
CA ASP A 236 1.16 9.51 1.31
C ASP A 236 1.08 9.27 2.83
N ALA A 237 0.64 8.09 3.27
CA ALA A 237 0.37 7.80 4.68
C ALA A 237 1.52 8.23 5.61
N ARG A 238 2.76 7.86 5.25
CA ARG A 238 3.96 8.21 6.02
C ARG A 238 4.25 9.71 5.98
N ALA A 239 4.24 10.31 4.80
CA ALA A 239 4.59 11.72 4.64
C ALA A 239 3.56 12.64 5.31
N VAL A 240 2.27 12.30 5.22
CA VAL A 240 1.19 12.98 5.95
C VAL A 240 1.31 12.77 7.45
N GLY A 241 1.62 11.54 7.91
CA GLY A 241 1.91 11.26 9.32
C GLY A 241 3.05 12.10 9.87
N ASP A 242 4.16 12.25 9.13
CA ASP A 242 5.30 13.08 9.51
C ASP A 242 4.97 14.58 9.57
N LEU A 243 4.20 15.07 8.59
CA LEU A 243 3.70 16.45 8.57
C LEU A 243 2.74 16.73 9.74
N LEU A 244 1.82 15.81 10.04
CA LEU A 244 0.92 15.90 11.20
C LEU A 244 1.70 15.86 12.52
N ARG A 245 2.73 15.01 12.61
CA ARG A 245 3.63 14.96 13.78
C ARG A 245 4.33 16.30 13.97
N GLY A 246 4.83 16.92 12.89
CA GLY A 246 5.41 18.26 12.91
C GLY A 246 4.43 19.33 13.39
N TYR A 247 3.22 19.33 12.84
CA TYR A 247 2.13 20.23 13.23
C TYR A 247 1.76 20.10 14.71
N HIS A 248 1.55 18.87 15.20
CA HIS A 248 1.15 18.60 16.58
C HIS A 248 2.25 18.97 17.57
N ARG A 249 3.51 18.59 17.29
CA ARG A 249 4.67 18.98 18.13
C ARG A 249 4.81 20.50 18.22
N GLN A 250 4.73 21.21 17.10
CA GLN A 250 4.81 22.67 17.10
C GLN A 250 3.66 23.29 17.88
N THR A 251 2.46 22.72 17.74
CA THR A 251 1.27 23.20 18.45
C THR A 251 1.38 23.04 19.97
N GLU A 252 1.95 21.94 20.45
CA GLU A 252 2.18 21.75 21.89
C GLU A 252 3.24 22.71 22.42
N ARG A 253 4.36 22.90 21.70
CA ARG A 253 5.39 23.89 22.07
C ARG A 253 4.81 25.30 22.23
N GLU A 254 3.95 25.71 21.30
CA GLU A 254 3.34 27.04 21.31
C GLU A 254 2.27 27.22 22.40
N LYS A 255 1.72 26.14 22.94
CA LYS A 255 0.83 26.18 24.11
C LYS A 255 1.60 26.26 25.43
N GLY A 256 2.94 26.21 25.40
CA GLY A 256 3.79 26.17 26.59
C GLY A 256 3.85 24.79 27.26
N ALA A 257 3.34 23.74 26.60
CA ALA A 257 3.58 22.36 27.02
C ALA A 257 4.93 21.90 26.48
N GLU A 258 5.74 21.23 27.31
CA GLU A 258 6.82 20.41 26.75
C GLU A 258 6.17 19.30 25.92
N PRO A 259 6.55 19.11 24.64
CA PRO A 259 6.02 18.00 23.85
C PRO A 259 6.57 16.72 24.46
N GLY A 260 5.81 16.12 25.37
CA GLY A 260 6.11 14.81 25.90
C GLY A 260 6.26 13.83 24.75
N ASP A 261 7.24 12.94 24.86
CA ASP A 261 7.24 11.69 24.12
C ASP A 261 6.65 10.63 25.06
N PRO A 262 5.44 10.10 24.79
CA PRO A 262 4.67 10.24 23.55
C PRO A 262 3.69 11.43 23.49
N LEU A 263 3.30 11.81 22.27
CA LEU A 263 2.20 12.75 22.01
C LEU A 263 0.89 12.28 22.70
N PRO A 264 0.00 13.22 23.09
CA PRO A 264 -1.35 12.89 23.55
C PRO A 264 -2.07 11.92 22.62
N ASP A 265 -2.83 10.97 23.18
CA ASP A 265 -3.39 9.83 22.42
C ASP A 265 -4.25 10.27 21.22
N ALA A 266 -5.02 11.35 21.38
CA ALA A 266 -5.82 11.91 20.28
C ALA A 266 -4.97 12.39 19.08
N TYR A 267 -3.75 12.90 19.33
CA TYR A 267 -2.82 13.31 18.26
C TYR A 267 -2.01 12.13 17.73
N ARG A 268 -1.74 11.13 18.58
CA ARG A 268 -1.03 9.92 18.19
C ARG A 268 -1.80 9.13 17.13
N ALA A 269 -3.11 8.98 17.29
CA ALA A 269 -3.96 8.32 16.30
C ALA A 269 -3.94 9.03 14.94
N GLU A 270 -3.95 10.37 14.92
CA GLU A 270 -3.82 11.16 13.67
C GLU A 270 -2.46 10.96 12.98
N VAL A 271 -1.40 10.69 13.74
CA VAL A 271 -0.04 10.51 13.22
C VAL A 271 0.22 9.08 12.76
N GLU A 272 -0.21 8.09 13.53
CA GLU A 272 0.03 6.66 13.26
C GLU A 272 -0.96 6.09 12.25
N HIS A 273 -2.20 6.57 12.28
CA HIS A 273 -3.30 6.09 11.45
C HIS A 273 -4.07 7.24 10.79
N PRO A 274 -3.41 8.14 10.03
CA PRO A 274 -4.04 9.33 9.47
C PRO A 274 -5.29 8.99 8.64
N ALA A 275 -5.25 7.91 7.83
CA ALA A 275 -6.36 7.52 6.97
C ALA A 275 -7.65 7.22 7.76
N ALA A 276 -7.51 6.57 8.92
CA ALA A 276 -8.65 6.30 9.80
C ALA A 276 -9.09 7.58 10.54
N ALA A 277 -8.14 8.36 11.06
CA ALA A 277 -8.42 9.54 11.85
C ALA A 277 -9.05 10.70 11.04
N LEU A 278 -8.75 10.78 9.75
CA LEU A 278 -9.20 11.85 8.84
C LEU A 278 -10.19 11.35 7.77
N ALA A 279 -10.78 10.16 7.95
CA ALA A 279 -11.65 9.52 6.96
C ALA A 279 -12.85 10.37 6.50
N THR A 280 -13.30 11.31 7.32
CA THR A 280 -14.43 12.21 7.02
C THR A 280 -13.99 13.60 6.55
N SER A 281 -12.72 13.78 6.20
CA SER A 281 -12.13 15.04 5.77
C SER A 281 -11.39 14.87 4.45
N GLU A 282 -11.37 15.92 3.63
CA GLU A 282 -10.44 16.00 2.51
C GLU A 282 -9.09 16.54 3.01
N VAL A 283 -8.00 15.94 2.55
CA VAL A 283 -6.65 16.42 2.87
C VAL A 283 -5.97 16.81 1.57
N LEU A 284 -5.41 18.02 1.55
CA LEU A 284 -4.64 18.51 0.41
C LEU A 284 -3.18 18.54 0.79
N VAL A 285 -2.32 18.06 -0.10
CA VAL A 285 -0.88 17.93 0.12
C VAL A 285 -0.15 18.85 -0.85
N ALA A 286 0.70 19.73 -0.31
CA ALA A 286 1.60 20.55 -1.10
C ALA A 286 2.88 19.77 -1.38
N ARG A 287 3.34 19.83 -2.63
CA ARG A 287 4.53 19.12 -3.10
C ARG A 287 5.56 20.06 -3.71
N ASP A 288 6.83 19.75 -3.50
CA ASP A 288 7.92 20.46 -4.19
C ASP A 288 8.14 19.91 -5.61
N ALA A 289 9.10 20.50 -6.34
CA ALA A 289 9.43 20.08 -7.70
C ALA A 289 9.95 18.63 -7.81
N ALA A 290 10.37 18.04 -6.69
CA ALA A 290 10.79 16.64 -6.59
C ALA A 290 9.65 15.72 -6.11
N ASP A 291 8.39 16.18 -6.18
CA ASP A 291 7.18 15.45 -5.78
C ASP A 291 7.13 15.07 -4.28
N ARG A 292 7.98 15.68 -3.45
CA ARG A 292 7.98 15.43 -2.00
C ARG A 292 6.86 16.22 -1.33
N ALA A 293 6.09 15.58 -0.45
CA ALA A 293 5.12 16.28 0.39
C ALA A 293 5.84 17.21 1.37
N ILE A 294 5.56 18.51 1.28
CA ILE A 294 6.19 19.57 2.09
C ILE A 294 5.18 20.31 2.96
N GLY A 295 3.89 20.04 2.82
CA GLY A 295 2.84 20.65 3.61
C GLY A 295 1.50 20.01 3.38
N LEU A 296 0.54 20.30 4.27
CA LEU A 296 -0.83 19.84 4.14
C LEU A 296 -1.83 20.85 4.70
N VAL A 297 -3.09 20.70 4.28
CA VAL A 297 -4.25 21.28 4.95
C VAL A 297 -5.37 20.26 4.99
N VAL A 298 -6.11 20.23 6.10
CA VAL A 298 -7.28 19.37 6.27
C VAL A 298 -8.53 20.23 6.08
N LEU A 299 -9.34 19.91 5.07
CA LEU A 299 -10.62 20.50 4.77
C LEU A 299 -11.74 19.58 5.26
N ARG A 300 -12.59 20.08 6.14
CA ARG A 300 -13.74 19.34 6.67
C ARG A 300 -15.03 19.97 6.17
N HIS A 301 -15.89 19.15 5.58
CA HIS A 301 -17.20 19.56 5.07
C HIS A 301 -18.35 19.39 6.09
N ALA A 302 -18.08 18.79 7.25
CA ALA A 302 -19.08 18.63 8.31
C ALA A 302 -19.37 19.96 9.03
N GLY A 303 -20.63 20.40 9.00
CA GLY A 303 -21.13 21.65 9.60
C GLY A 303 -21.96 22.48 8.61
N GLU A 304 -22.44 23.65 9.03
CA GLU A 304 -23.12 24.60 8.13
C GLU A 304 -22.16 25.24 7.13
N VAL A 305 -20.88 25.37 7.50
CA VAL A 305 -19.83 25.98 6.67
C VAL A 305 -18.58 25.08 6.72
N PRO A 306 -17.97 24.75 5.57
CA PRO A 306 -16.72 24.00 5.56
C PRO A 306 -15.63 24.70 6.35
N SER A 307 -14.75 23.92 6.97
CA SER A 307 -13.69 24.44 7.84
C SER A 307 -12.34 23.86 7.48
N VAL A 308 -11.29 24.71 7.45
CA VAL A 308 -9.90 24.25 7.36
C VAL A 308 -9.26 24.12 8.73
N SER A 309 -8.46 23.08 8.90
CA SER A 309 -7.66 22.83 10.08
C SER A 309 -6.30 22.23 9.69
N ARG A 310 -5.41 22.09 10.67
CA ARG A 310 -4.11 21.40 10.50
C ARG A 310 -3.27 21.93 9.33
N LEU A 311 -3.40 23.22 8.99
CA LEU A 311 -2.55 23.84 7.98
C LEU A 311 -1.10 23.83 8.47
N TRP A 312 -0.24 23.14 7.72
CA TRP A 312 1.16 22.99 8.05
C TRP A 312 2.03 22.98 6.79
N VAL A 313 3.19 23.62 6.89
CA VAL A 313 4.27 23.52 5.92
C VAL A 313 5.54 23.27 6.71
N ASP A 314 6.30 22.26 6.30
CA ASP A 314 7.62 21.92 6.83
C ASP A 314 8.46 23.20 6.97
N PRO A 315 8.96 23.53 8.19
CA PRO A 315 9.76 24.71 8.44
C PRO A 315 10.90 24.93 7.44
N ASP A 316 11.58 23.86 7.03
CA ASP A 316 12.73 23.92 6.13
C ASP A 316 12.31 24.20 4.66
N ARG A 317 11.00 24.17 4.39
CA ARG A 317 10.38 24.35 3.07
C ARG A 317 9.48 25.58 3.00
N ARG A 318 9.51 26.45 4.02
CA ARG A 318 8.76 27.71 4.03
C ARG A 318 9.34 28.74 3.05
N GLY A 319 8.56 29.76 2.73
CA GLY A 319 8.94 30.79 1.75
C GLY A 319 8.68 30.42 0.29
N LEU A 320 8.23 29.19 0.00
CA LEU A 320 7.88 28.71 -1.35
C LEU A 320 6.42 28.98 -1.75
N GLY A 321 5.66 29.74 -0.95
CA GLY A 321 4.24 30.02 -1.20
C GLY A 321 3.28 28.84 -0.98
N ALA A 322 3.77 27.68 -0.54
CA ALA A 322 2.98 26.45 -0.34
C ALA A 322 1.75 26.66 0.57
N GLY A 323 1.89 27.40 1.67
CA GLY A 323 0.78 27.66 2.60
C GLY A 323 -0.38 28.45 1.97
N ARG A 324 -0.06 29.43 1.10
CA ARG A 324 -1.08 30.17 0.36
C ARG A 324 -1.79 29.26 -0.65
N ARG A 325 -1.03 28.45 -1.40
CA ARG A 325 -1.60 27.53 -2.39
C ARG A 325 -2.51 26.47 -1.77
N LEU A 326 -2.15 25.96 -0.59
CA LEU A 326 -3.02 25.04 0.16
C LEU A 326 -4.36 25.70 0.53
N LEU A 327 -4.33 26.96 0.97
CA LEU A 327 -5.55 27.71 1.29
C LEU A 327 -6.38 28.02 0.04
N ASP A 328 -5.74 28.42 -1.06
CA ASP A 328 -6.42 28.70 -2.32
C ASP A 328 -7.09 27.42 -2.87
N ALA A 329 -6.39 26.28 -2.87
CA ALA A 329 -6.95 24.99 -3.29
C ALA A 329 -8.09 24.50 -2.38
N ALA A 330 -8.04 24.77 -1.07
CA ALA A 330 -9.11 24.43 -0.15
C ALA A 330 -10.38 25.27 -0.41
N ARG A 331 -10.21 26.53 -0.80
CA ARG A 331 -11.31 27.42 -1.17
C ARG A 331 -11.96 27.04 -2.48
N GLU A 332 -11.15 26.72 -3.50
CA GLU A 332 -11.64 26.21 -4.77
C GLU A 332 -12.51 24.97 -4.56
N ARG A 333 -12.04 24.00 -3.77
CA ARG A 333 -12.83 22.81 -3.42
C ARG A 333 -14.11 23.11 -2.65
N ALA A 334 -14.04 23.99 -1.66
CA ALA A 334 -15.23 24.38 -0.91
C ALA A 334 -16.28 25.06 -1.82
N ALA A 335 -15.84 25.94 -2.72
CA ALA A 335 -16.70 26.62 -3.68
C ALA A 335 -17.28 25.64 -4.72
N ASP A 336 -16.47 24.72 -5.24
CA ASP A 336 -16.94 23.66 -6.16
C ASP A 336 -17.95 22.72 -5.47
N GLY A 337 -17.85 22.57 -4.14
CA GLY A 337 -18.86 21.91 -3.29
C GLY A 337 -20.10 22.75 -2.97
N GLY A 338 -20.24 23.94 -3.53
CA GLY A 338 -21.38 24.84 -3.35
C GLY A 338 -21.37 25.69 -2.07
N ALA A 339 -20.25 25.74 -1.34
CA ALA A 339 -20.16 26.56 -0.15
C ALA A 339 -19.96 28.05 -0.48
N GLU A 340 -20.68 28.91 0.23
CA GLU A 340 -20.58 30.38 0.08
C GLU A 340 -19.45 30.97 0.95
N ALA A 341 -18.88 30.18 1.85
CA ALA A 341 -17.82 30.62 2.76
C ALA A 341 -16.93 29.46 3.20
N LEU A 342 -15.74 29.81 3.70
CA LEU A 342 -14.80 28.90 4.34
C LEU A 342 -14.37 29.45 5.69
N GLU A 343 -14.35 28.61 6.72
CA GLU A 343 -13.99 29.01 8.08
C GLU A 343 -12.73 28.34 8.62
N LEU A 344 -12.13 28.94 9.64
CA LEU A 344 -11.06 28.35 10.43
C LEU A 344 -11.03 28.92 11.85
N THR A 345 -10.39 28.18 12.75
CA THR A 345 -10.06 28.66 14.10
C THR A 345 -8.56 28.70 14.29
N VAL A 346 -8.06 29.77 14.92
CA VAL A 346 -6.64 29.96 15.20
C VAL A 346 -6.46 30.58 16.59
N TRP A 347 -5.45 30.13 17.34
CA TRP A 347 -5.13 30.73 18.63
C TRP A 347 -4.71 32.19 18.46
N GLU A 348 -5.24 33.09 19.31
CA GLU A 348 -5.05 34.55 19.19
C GLU A 348 -3.57 34.99 19.20
N TRP A 349 -2.68 34.20 19.80
CA TRP A 349 -1.24 34.48 19.87
C TRP A 349 -0.45 34.06 18.62
N ARG A 350 -1.06 33.33 17.67
CA ARG A 350 -0.41 32.90 16.42
C ARG A 350 -0.45 34.01 15.36
N THR A 351 0.29 35.10 15.59
CA THR A 351 0.32 36.28 14.71
C THR A 351 0.72 35.94 13.27
N GLY A 352 1.76 35.13 13.06
CA GLY A 352 2.20 34.71 11.71
C GLY A 352 1.11 33.99 10.89
N PRO A 353 0.46 32.93 11.41
CA PRO A 353 -0.70 32.31 10.77
C PRO A 353 -1.88 33.27 10.54
N ILE A 354 -2.20 34.14 11.50
CA ILE A 354 -3.27 35.13 11.35
C ILE A 354 -2.98 36.08 10.18
N ASP A 355 -1.75 36.55 10.03
CA ASP A 355 -1.36 37.43 8.92
C ASP A 355 -1.43 36.71 7.57
N LEU A 356 -1.09 35.42 7.52
CA LEU A 356 -1.30 34.60 6.33
C LEU A 356 -2.79 34.51 5.98
N TYR A 357 -3.65 34.16 6.94
CA TYR A 357 -5.10 34.04 6.70
C TYR A 357 -5.70 35.37 6.25
N THR A 358 -5.31 36.48 6.87
CA THR A 358 -5.77 37.83 6.52
C THR A 358 -5.37 38.20 5.09
N ARG A 359 -4.12 37.91 4.69
CA ARG A 359 -3.66 38.14 3.29
C ARG A 359 -4.34 37.22 2.27
N CYS A 360 -4.77 36.04 2.70
CA CYS A 360 -5.62 35.21 1.87
C CYS A 360 -7.05 35.78 1.80
N GLY A 361 -7.49 36.69 2.67
CA GLY A 361 -8.86 37.24 2.64
C GLY A 361 -9.81 36.56 3.63
N PHE A 362 -9.28 35.96 4.70
CA PHE A 362 -10.07 35.62 5.88
C PHE A 362 -10.17 36.83 6.81
N GLU A 363 -11.38 37.10 7.29
CA GLU A 363 -11.66 38.15 8.25
C GLU A 363 -12.03 37.55 9.61
N ARG A 364 -11.75 38.26 10.70
CA ARG A 364 -12.13 37.82 12.05
C ARG A 364 -13.63 38.04 12.25
N VAL A 365 -14.37 36.97 12.55
CA VAL A 365 -15.83 37.01 12.75
C VAL A 365 -16.25 36.78 14.20
N GLY A 366 -15.32 36.37 15.06
CA GLY A 366 -15.59 36.17 16.49
C GLY A 366 -14.57 35.29 17.18
N ARG A 367 -14.99 34.70 18.30
CA ARG A 367 -14.22 33.74 19.10
C ARG A 367 -15.05 32.48 19.30
N GLU A 368 -14.39 31.35 19.53
CA GLU A 368 -15.07 30.09 19.87
C GLU A 368 -15.72 30.21 21.27
N PRO A 369 -17.03 29.92 21.44
CA PRO A 369 -17.73 30.12 22.71
C PRO A 369 -17.07 29.40 23.90
N ASP A 370 -16.68 28.14 23.71
CA ASP A 370 -16.08 27.31 24.76
C ASP A 370 -14.56 27.53 24.89
N ARG A 371 -13.96 28.29 23.96
CA ARG A 371 -12.51 28.51 23.89
C ARG A 371 -12.23 29.94 23.46
N PRO A 372 -12.37 30.95 24.35
CA PRO A 372 -12.34 32.36 23.99
C PRO A 372 -11.00 32.84 23.40
N ARG A 373 -9.92 32.09 23.57
CA ARG A 373 -8.60 32.39 22.96
C ARG A 373 -8.44 31.83 21.54
N LEU A 374 -9.41 31.05 21.03
CA LEU A 374 -9.51 30.67 19.63
C LEU A 374 -10.34 31.71 18.88
N VAL A 375 -9.68 32.38 17.93
CA VAL A 375 -10.31 33.35 17.03
C VAL A 375 -10.91 32.57 15.85
N ARG A 376 -12.18 32.83 15.56
CA ARG A 376 -12.84 32.35 14.33
C ARG A 376 -12.59 33.33 13.21
N MET A 377 -12.14 32.82 12.07
CA MET A 377 -11.95 33.60 10.86
C MET A 377 -12.74 32.98 9.70
N ARG A 378 -13.30 33.84 8.84
CA ARG A 378 -14.16 33.46 7.71
C ARG A 378 -13.72 34.17 6.44
N ALA A 379 -13.70 33.46 5.32
CA ALA A 379 -13.54 34.03 3.99
C ALA A 379 -14.81 33.76 3.18
N ALA A 380 -15.34 34.78 2.51
CA ALA A 380 -16.40 34.59 1.52
C ALA A 380 -15.82 33.88 0.29
N LEU A 381 -16.60 32.97 -0.30
CA LEU A 381 -16.29 32.30 -1.55
C LEU A 381 -17.19 32.91 -2.63
N ALA A 382 -16.61 33.28 -3.78
CA ALA A 382 -17.42 33.78 -4.87
C ALA A 382 -18.28 32.62 -5.41
N PRO A 383 -19.61 32.79 -5.55
CA PRO A 383 -20.41 31.83 -6.30
C PRO A 383 -19.93 31.83 -7.75
N ARG A 384 -19.69 30.65 -8.31
CA ARG A 384 -19.39 30.49 -9.74
C ARG A 384 -20.64 30.58 -10.58
#